data_AF-A0A1I0D001-F1
#
_entry.id   AF-A0A1I0D001-F1
#
_cell.length_a   1.000
_cell.length_b   1.000
_cell.length_c   1.000
_cell.angle_alpha   90.00
_cell.angle_beta   90.00
_cell.angle_gamma   90.00
#
_symmetry.space_group_name_H-M   'P 1'
#
loop_
_entity.id
_entity.type
_entity.pdbx_description
1 polymer ?
#
loop_
_entity_poly.entity_id
_entity_poly.type
_entity_poly.pdbx_seq_one_letter_code
_entity_poly.pdbx_strand_id
1 'polypeptide(L)'
;MLDSTLSLREIEHELREAITKRKGTIRTIGDLELTSEDYKILSLRFRGFRKYQNDINIYEQFTLSLLAFGSYQFMGEEDPLKIVEKINEIASVIPQYLQRKILDEFDSAIKEYSLSNPSIHLKTVPQLISLFLLGSYNTDTFYHQYFAEIENCSDEDFTEEYIEKLDRKYFYREYAIYEKEVLNHAFGMQRRAFLDCMNNKLDIKEMLVKYTRLPYRFIKNCCEWCECHEKKNSLKVVK
;
A
#
# COMPACT_ATOMS: atom_id res chain seq x y z
N MET A 1 2.86 1.51 19.32
CA MET A 1 4.24 1.64 18.82
C MET A 1 5.00 0.55 19.54
N LEU A 2 5.69 -0.31 18.78
CA LEU A 2 6.20 -1.61 19.21
C LEU A 2 7.30 -1.42 20.27
N ASP A 3 7.24 -2.22 21.33
CA ASP A 3 8.27 -2.23 22.36
C ASP A 3 9.39 -3.25 21.99
N SER A 4 10.65 -2.82 22.11
CA SER A 4 11.84 -3.62 21.82
C SER A 4 11.98 -4.89 22.69
N THR A 5 11.24 -4.98 23.80
CA THR A 5 11.17 -6.14 24.69
C THR A 5 10.22 -7.22 24.19
N LEU A 6 9.31 -6.88 23.27
CA LEU A 6 8.32 -7.82 22.75
C LEU A 6 8.95 -8.90 21.88
N SER A 7 8.45 -10.11 22.05
CA SER A 7 8.62 -11.23 21.13
C SER A 7 7.85 -10.98 19.84
N LEU A 8 8.18 -11.72 18.76
CA LEU A 8 7.42 -11.62 17.50
C LEU A 8 5.95 -12.01 17.66
N ARG A 9 5.62 -12.91 18.59
CA ARG A 9 4.22 -13.28 18.86
C ARG A 9 3.45 -12.13 19.49
N GLU A 10 4.10 -11.39 20.38
CA GLU A 10 3.50 -10.21 21.00
C GLU A 10 3.38 -9.07 19.98
N ILE A 11 4.39 -8.85 19.13
CA ILE A 11 4.31 -7.89 18.01
C ILE A 11 3.15 -8.24 17.06
N GLU A 12 3.02 -9.50 16.66
CA GLU A 12 1.92 -9.98 15.82
C GLU A 12 0.56 -9.68 16.47
N HIS A 13 0.45 -9.89 17.79
CA HIS A 13 -0.75 -9.59 18.55
C HIS A 13 -1.05 -8.10 18.59
N GLU A 14 -0.05 -7.23 18.83
CA GLU A 14 -0.24 -5.78 18.81
C GLU A 14 -0.68 -5.26 17.45
N LEU A 15 -0.09 -5.77 16.36
CA LEU A 15 -0.49 -5.41 15.00
C LEU A 15 -1.95 -5.82 14.74
N ARG A 16 -2.33 -7.04 15.13
CA ARG A 16 -3.72 -7.52 15.03
C ARG A 16 -4.69 -6.63 15.81
N GLU A 17 -4.35 -6.30 17.05
CA GLU A 17 -5.17 -5.42 17.88
C GLU A 17 -5.31 -4.02 17.27
N ALA A 18 -4.23 -3.46 16.73
CA ALA A 18 -4.23 -2.15 16.10
C ALA A 18 -5.18 -2.12 14.89
N ILE A 19 -5.08 -3.12 14.00
CA ILE A 19 -5.95 -3.23 12.83
C ILE A 19 -7.42 -3.39 13.25
N THR A 20 -7.68 -4.24 14.25
CA THR A 20 -9.04 -4.53 14.71
C THR A 20 -9.69 -3.33 15.41
N LYS A 21 -8.96 -2.64 16.29
CA LYS A 21 -9.46 -1.46 17.03
C LYS A 21 -9.73 -0.27 16.11
N ARG A 22 -9.00 -0.17 14.99
CA ARG A 22 -9.10 0.91 14.00
C ARG A 22 -9.69 0.43 12.67
N LYS A 23 -10.59 -0.55 12.73
CA LYS A 23 -11.23 -1.13 11.54
C LYS A 23 -11.89 -0.03 10.71
N GLY A 24 -11.52 0.04 9.43
CA GLY A 24 -12.04 1.02 8.49
C GLY A 24 -11.12 2.23 8.25
N THR A 25 -10.30 2.63 9.24
CA THR A 25 -9.25 3.64 9.06
C THR A 25 -7.89 3.02 8.75
N ILE A 26 -7.63 1.81 9.23
CA ILE A 26 -6.49 1.01 8.75
C ILE A 26 -6.98 0.17 7.58
N ARG A 27 -6.50 0.51 6.38
CA ARG A 27 -6.83 -0.18 5.13
C ARG A 27 -5.60 -0.75 4.47
N THR A 28 -4.44 -0.14 4.61
CA THR A 28 -3.17 -0.78 4.24
C THR A 28 -2.32 -0.97 5.48
N ILE A 29 -1.29 -1.80 5.36
CA ILE A 29 -0.24 -1.92 6.37
C ILE A 29 0.45 -0.56 6.63
N GLY A 30 0.53 0.30 5.61
CA GLY A 30 1.04 1.66 5.75
C GLY A 30 0.19 2.57 6.66
N ASP A 31 -1.11 2.29 6.80
CA ASP A 31 -2.01 3.04 7.70
C ASP A 31 -1.78 2.74 9.20
N LEU A 32 -0.90 1.77 9.53
CA LEU A 32 -0.51 1.47 10.92
C LEU A 32 0.40 2.54 11.55
N GLU A 33 0.91 3.48 10.74
CA GLU A 33 1.78 4.59 11.19
C GLU A 33 3.00 4.11 12.03
N LEU A 34 3.55 2.95 11.70
CA LEU A 34 4.76 2.47 12.36
C LEU A 34 5.94 3.44 12.10
N THR A 35 6.86 3.47 13.04
CA THR A 35 8.02 4.35 13.02
C THR A 35 9.26 3.65 12.47
N SER A 36 10.32 4.42 12.21
CA SER A 36 11.63 3.86 11.88
C SER A 36 12.19 2.96 12.99
N GLU A 37 11.80 3.19 14.24
CA GLU A 37 12.21 2.36 15.37
C GLU A 37 11.47 1.02 15.39
N ASP A 38 10.16 1.03 15.13
CA ASP A 38 9.35 -0.19 14.96
C ASP A 38 9.94 -1.09 13.88
N TYR A 39 10.40 -0.49 12.77
CA TYR A 39 11.08 -1.21 11.71
C TYR A 39 12.42 -1.82 12.16
N LYS A 40 13.23 -1.12 12.96
CA LYS A 40 14.48 -1.70 13.48
C LYS A 40 14.19 -2.91 14.36
N ILE A 41 13.16 -2.84 15.20
CA ILE A 41 12.71 -3.97 16.03
C ILE A 41 12.33 -5.15 15.14
N LEU A 42 11.44 -4.95 14.15
CA LEU A 42 11.03 -6.00 13.20
C LEU A 42 12.24 -6.58 12.45
N SER A 43 13.14 -5.74 11.95
CA SER A 43 14.36 -6.16 11.25
C SER A 43 15.25 -7.04 12.10
N LEU A 44 15.52 -6.64 13.35
CA LEU A 44 16.32 -7.42 14.29
C LEU A 44 15.68 -8.77 14.61
N ARG A 45 14.36 -8.79 14.76
CA ARG A 45 13.61 -10.03 15.02
C ARG A 45 13.64 -10.99 13.82
N PHE A 46 13.50 -10.48 12.61
CA PHE A 46 13.47 -11.31 11.39
C PHE A 46 14.84 -11.72 10.85
N ARG A 47 15.96 -11.09 11.25
CA ARG A 47 17.32 -11.56 10.85
C ARG A 47 17.55 -13.04 11.15
N GLY A 48 16.98 -13.57 12.22
CA GLY A 48 17.08 -14.98 12.61
C GLY A 48 16.24 -15.95 11.78
N PHE A 49 15.35 -15.45 10.91
CA PHE A 49 14.34 -16.26 10.22
C PHE A 49 14.79 -16.79 8.87
N ARG A 50 15.93 -16.33 8.32
CA ARG A 50 16.45 -16.82 7.04
C ARG A 50 16.65 -18.35 7.01
N LYS A 51 17.05 -18.94 8.14
CA LYS A 51 17.19 -20.41 8.27
C LYS A 51 15.86 -21.17 8.25
N TYR A 52 14.73 -20.50 8.41
CA TYR A 52 13.39 -21.08 8.45
C TYR A 52 12.54 -20.67 7.22
N GLN A 53 13.17 -20.16 6.16
CA GLN A 53 12.47 -19.69 4.94
C GLN A 53 11.62 -20.77 4.23
N ASN A 54 11.85 -22.05 4.53
CA ASN A 54 11.08 -23.18 4.01
C ASN A 54 10.07 -23.76 5.02
N ASP A 55 9.91 -23.14 6.18
CA ASP A 55 8.96 -23.55 7.21
C ASP A 55 7.68 -22.70 7.11
N ILE A 56 6.59 -23.31 6.64
CA ILE A 56 5.31 -22.61 6.46
C ILE A 56 4.75 -22.07 7.78
N ASN A 57 5.03 -22.72 8.92
CA ASN A 57 4.51 -22.33 10.23
C ASN A 57 4.95 -20.92 10.62
N ILE A 58 6.11 -20.47 10.11
CA ILE A 58 6.63 -19.13 10.34
C ILE A 58 5.73 -18.09 9.67
N TYR A 59 5.32 -18.35 8.44
CA TYR A 59 4.48 -17.44 7.67
C TYR A 59 3.08 -17.38 8.31
N GLU A 60 2.51 -18.52 8.67
CA GLU A 60 1.22 -18.61 9.38
C GLU A 60 1.24 -17.89 10.74
N GLN A 61 2.33 -18.01 11.52
CA GLN A 61 2.40 -17.41 12.86
C GLN A 61 2.70 -15.90 12.85
N PHE A 62 3.35 -15.38 11.82
CA PHE A 62 3.91 -14.02 11.81
C PHE A 62 3.52 -13.23 10.57
N THR A 63 2.35 -13.50 9.99
CA THR A 63 1.91 -12.91 8.73
C THR A 63 1.86 -11.38 8.77
N LEU A 64 1.21 -10.77 9.76
CA LEU A 64 1.10 -9.32 9.82
C LEU A 64 2.46 -8.67 10.04
N SER A 65 3.31 -9.28 10.87
CA SER A 65 4.67 -8.84 11.11
C SER A 65 5.53 -8.89 9.84
N LEU A 66 5.38 -9.94 9.03
CA LEU A 66 6.06 -10.08 7.73
C LEU A 66 5.53 -9.07 6.71
N LEU A 67 4.22 -8.85 6.65
CA LEU A 67 3.60 -7.86 5.76
C LEU A 67 4.04 -6.44 6.12
N ALA A 68 4.09 -6.12 7.43
CA ALA A 68 4.65 -4.89 7.96
C ALA A 68 6.11 -4.74 7.55
N PHE A 69 6.95 -5.74 7.86
CA PHE A 69 8.37 -5.68 7.54
C PHE A 69 8.63 -5.49 6.04
N GLY A 70 7.93 -6.24 5.18
CA GLY A 70 8.04 -6.13 3.73
C GLY A 70 7.68 -4.73 3.21
N SER A 71 6.55 -4.18 3.65
CA SER A 71 6.11 -2.82 3.26
C SER A 71 7.14 -1.75 3.67
N TYR A 72 7.72 -1.88 4.87
CA TYR A 72 8.74 -0.95 5.35
C TYR A 72 10.07 -1.03 4.61
N GLN A 73 10.47 -2.19 4.09
CA GLN A 73 11.70 -2.30 3.29
C GLN A 73 11.64 -1.40 2.06
N PHE A 74 10.47 -1.30 1.42
CA PHE A 74 10.25 -0.40 0.30
C PHE A 74 10.21 1.08 0.72
N MET A 75 9.65 1.38 1.89
CA MET A 75 9.60 2.76 2.41
C MET A 75 10.99 3.35 2.68
N GLY A 76 11.88 2.54 3.24
CA GLY A 76 13.22 2.98 3.65
C GLY A 76 14.30 2.90 2.57
N GLU A 77 13.99 2.34 1.40
CA GLU A 77 14.96 2.16 0.32
C GLU A 77 14.86 3.30 -0.71
N GLU A 78 16.02 3.83 -1.10
CA GLU A 78 16.13 4.87 -2.13
C GLU A 78 15.98 4.29 -3.54
N ASP A 79 16.41 3.03 -3.71
CA ASP A 79 16.32 2.25 -4.94
C ASP A 79 15.50 0.95 -4.73
N PRO A 80 14.16 1.00 -4.86
CA PRO A 80 13.26 -0.13 -4.65
C PRO A 80 13.58 -1.38 -5.47
N LEU A 81 14.24 -1.24 -6.63
CA LEU A 81 14.66 -2.39 -7.43
C LEU A 81 15.58 -3.32 -6.65
N LYS A 82 16.40 -2.79 -5.73
CA LYS A 82 17.22 -3.62 -4.83
C LYS A 82 16.39 -4.47 -3.89
N ILE A 83 15.21 -4.01 -3.45
CA ILE A 83 14.31 -4.80 -2.62
C ILE A 83 13.63 -5.87 -3.46
N VAL A 84 13.22 -5.52 -4.68
CA VAL A 84 12.64 -6.47 -5.65
C VAL A 84 13.59 -7.62 -5.95
N GLU A 85 14.85 -7.31 -6.26
CA GLU A 85 15.90 -8.30 -6.50
C GLU A 85 16.04 -9.22 -5.29
N LYS A 86 16.15 -8.66 -4.07
CA LYS A 86 16.22 -9.46 -2.82
C LYS A 86 15.01 -10.36 -2.62
N ILE A 87 13.80 -9.87 -2.87
CA ILE A 87 12.57 -10.69 -2.72
C ILE A 87 12.58 -11.81 -3.75
N ASN A 88 12.96 -11.54 -5.00
CA ASN A 88 13.05 -12.56 -6.05
C ASN A 88 14.14 -13.58 -5.74
N GLU A 89 15.30 -13.17 -5.22
CA GLU A 89 16.35 -14.08 -4.75
C GLU A 89 15.84 -15.01 -3.63
N ILE A 90 15.16 -14.46 -2.62
CA ILE A 90 14.56 -15.26 -1.54
C ILE A 90 13.49 -16.20 -2.08
N ALA A 91 12.60 -15.73 -2.96
CA ALA A 91 11.58 -16.56 -3.57
C ALA A 91 12.18 -17.70 -4.41
N SER A 92 13.27 -17.43 -5.14
CA SER A 92 13.90 -18.40 -6.04
C SER A 92 14.38 -19.67 -5.36
N VAL A 93 14.71 -19.59 -4.06
CA VAL A 93 15.17 -20.73 -3.25
C VAL A 93 14.05 -21.43 -2.49
N ILE A 94 12.83 -20.89 -2.51
CA ILE A 94 11.65 -21.50 -1.91
C ILE A 94 10.94 -22.36 -2.97
N PRO A 95 10.62 -23.63 -2.71
CA PRO A 95 9.84 -24.46 -3.64
C PRO A 95 8.51 -23.80 -4.05
N GLN A 96 8.14 -23.89 -5.33
CA GLN A 96 6.94 -23.22 -5.87
C GLN A 96 5.64 -23.57 -5.12
N TYR A 97 5.49 -24.81 -4.65
CA TYR A 97 4.32 -25.21 -3.87
C TYR A 97 4.25 -24.51 -2.49
N LEU A 98 5.41 -24.22 -1.86
CA LEU A 98 5.47 -23.44 -0.63
C LEU A 98 5.23 -21.96 -0.91
N GLN A 99 5.79 -21.41 -2.00
CA GLN A 99 5.50 -20.03 -2.40
C GLN A 99 3.98 -19.80 -2.53
N ARG A 100 3.26 -20.72 -3.17
CA ARG A 100 1.79 -20.65 -3.29
C ARG A 100 1.10 -20.64 -1.93
N LYS A 101 1.50 -21.52 -1.01
CA LYS A 101 0.94 -21.55 0.36
C LYS A 101 1.22 -20.25 1.12
N ILE A 102 2.43 -19.71 1.02
CA ILE A 102 2.81 -18.44 1.66
C ILE A 102 1.94 -17.30 1.11
N LEU A 103 1.75 -17.23 -0.21
CA LEU A 103 0.93 -16.21 -0.85
C LEU A 103 -0.55 -16.36 -0.47
N ASP A 104 -1.06 -17.59 -0.37
CA ASP A 104 -2.43 -17.87 0.08
C ASP A 104 -2.64 -17.46 1.55
N GLU A 105 -1.63 -17.62 2.41
CA GLU A 105 -1.67 -17.15 3.79
C GLU A 105 -1.74 -15.61 3.87
N PHE A 106 -0.89 -14.92 3.11
CA PHE A 106 -0.96 -13.46 3.00
C PHE A 106 -2.30 -12.97 2.43
N ASP A 107 -2.82 -13.62 1.38
CA ASP A 107 -4.13 -13.30 0.79
C ASP A 107 -5.27 -13.49 1.81
N SER A 108 -5.18 -14.55 2.63
CA SER A 108 -6.17 -14.87 3.66
C SER A 108 -6.16 -13.83 4.78
N ALA A 109 -4.99 -13.47 5.30
CA ALA A 109 -4.87 -12.44 6.33
C ALA A 109 -5.38 -11.08 5.83
N ILE A 110 -5.02 -10.68 4.60
CA ILE A 110 -5.52 -9.43 4.01
C ILE A 110 -7.04 -9.38 4.00
N LYS A 111 -7.70 -10.47 3.60
CA LYS A 111 -9.16 -10.55 3.59
C LYS A 111 -9.76 -10.57 5.00
N GLU A 112 -9.19 -11.38 5.89
CA GLU A 112 -9.61 -11.48 7.30
C GLU A 112 -9.62 -10.10 7.97
N TYR A 113 -8.55 -9.34 7.77
CA TYR A 113 -8.37 -8.02 8.36
C TYR A 113 -8.95 -6.88 7.52
N SER A 114 -9.61 -7.18 6.40
CA SER A 114 -10.21 -6.20 5.49
C SER A 114 -9.21 -5.15 4.98
N LEU A 115 -7.97 -5.58 4.74
CA LEU A 115 -6.93 -4.74 4.15
C LEU A 115 -7.14 -4.61 2.63
N SER A 116 -6.89 -3.40 2.13
CA SER A 116 -6.83 -3.03 0.72
C SER A 116 -5.74 -3.83 0.00
N ASN A 117 -6.13 -4.43 -1.12
CA ASN A 117 -5.25 -5.18 -2.01
C ASN A 117 -5.51 -4.75 -3.47
N PRO A 118 -4.51 -4.21 -4.18
CA PRO A 118 -4.67 -3.76 -5.56
C PRO A 118 -4.84 -4.92 -6.54
N SER A 119 -4.33 -6.11 -6.22
CA SER A 119 -4.27 -7.25 -7.14
C SER A 119 -5.52 -8.14 -7.11
N ILE A 120 -6.50 -7.84 -6.25
CA ILE A 120 -7.71 -8.66 -5.96
C ILE A 120 -7.39 -10.00 -5.28
N HIS A 121 -6.34 -10.70 -5.73
CA HIS A 121 -5.79 -11.93 -5.18
C HIS A 121 -4.26 -11.88 -5.20
N LEU A 122 -3.61 -12.44 -4.17
CA LEU A 122 -2.16 -12.68 -4.19
C LEU A 122 -1.86 -14.11 -4.61
N LYS A 123 -1.36 -14.28 -5.84
CA LYS A 123 -1.01 -15.58 -6.45
C LYS A 123 0.41 -15.64 -6.98
N THR A 124 1.04 -14.48 -7.20
CA THR A 124 2.42 -14.39 -7.71
C THR A 124 3.29 -13.51 -6.80
N VAL A 125 4.60 -13.73 -6.85
CA VAL A 125 5.57 -12.87 -6.15
C VAL A 125 5.52 -11.41 -6.64
N PRO A 126 5.39 -11.13 -7.97
CA PRO A 126 5.12 -9.78 -8.45
C PRO A 126 3.91 -9.11 -7.77
N GLN A 127 2.81 -9.85 -7.57
CA GLN A 127 1.62 -9.30 -6.89
C GLN A 127 1.89 -8.99 -5.41
N LEU A 128 2.71 -9.79 -4.73
CA LEU A 128 3.15 -9.51 -3.36
C LEU A 128 4.02 -8.25 -3.29
N ILE A 129 4.91 -8.07 -4.26
CA ILE A 129 5.74 -6.86 -4.37
C ILE A 129 4.86 -5.63 -4.61
N SER A 130 3.89 -5.72 -5.52
CA SER A 130 2.88 -4.68 -5.74
C SER A 130 2.11 -4.32 -4.47
N LEU A 131 1.75 -5.32 -3.65
CA LEU A 131 1.11 -5.06 -2.35
C LEU A 131 2.03 -4.25 -1.43
N PHE A 132 3.30 -4.63 -1.28
CA PHE A 132 4.25 -3.92 -0.42
C PHE A 132 4.49 -2.49 -0.88
N LEU A 133 4.56 -2.26 -2.20
CA LEU A 133 4.66 -0.93 -2.78
C LEU A 133 3.42 -0.08 -2.51
N LEU A 134 2.20 -0.61 -2.71
CA LEU A 134 0.97 0.12 -2.39
C LEU A 134 0.85 0.40 -0.87
N GLY A 135 1.35 -0.52 -0.05
CA GLY A 135 1.42 -0.38 1.40
C GLY A 135 2.54 0.56 1.87
N SER A 136 3.43 1.00 0.98
CA SER A 136 4.51 1.92 1.29
C SER A 136 4.01 3.38 1.32
N TYR A 137 4.68 4.21 2.11
CA TYR A 137 4.25 5.57 2.43
C TYR A 137 4.32 6.51 1.23
N ASN A 138 3.15 6.89 0.72
CA ASN A 138 3.01 8.06 -0.14
C ASN A 138 2.90 9.31 0.75
N THR A 139 3.74 10.32 0.49
CA THR A 139 3.71 11.61 1.18
C THR A 139 2.49 12.43 0.74
N ASP A 140 1.99 13.34 1.57
CA ASP A 140 0.89 14.23 1.16
C ASP A 140 1.28 15.09 -0.05
N THR A 141 2.56 15.48 -0.15
CA THR A 141 3.13 16.18 -1.31
C THR A 141 2.97 15.37 -2.60
N PHE A 142 3.13 14.04 -2.55
CA PHE A 142 2.89 13.17 -3.69
C PHE A 142 1.42 13.23 -4.12
N TYR A 143 0.48 13.14 -3.18
CA TYR A 143 -0.96 13.18 -3.51
C TYR A 143 -1.39 14.51 -4.11
N HIS A 144 -0.83 15.63 -3.66
CA HIS A 144 -1.10 16.94 -4.27
C HIS A 144 -0.68 17.01 -5.74
N GLN A 145 0.50 16.47 -6.08
CA GLN A 145 0.96 16.39 -7.48
C GLN A 145 0.10 15.41 -8.28
N TYR A 146 -0.16 14.23 -7.71
CA TYR A 146 -1.01 13.17 -8.26
C TYR A 146 -2.40 13.71 -8.68
N PHE A 147 -3.10 14.42 -7.79
CA PHE A 147 -4.43 14.94 -8.08
C PHE A 147 -4.43 16.07 -9.11
N ALA A 148 -3.42 16.95 -9.10
CA ALA A 148 -3.28 18.00 -10.10
C ALA A 148 -3.11 17.43 -11.51
N GLU A 149 -2.34 16.35 -11.67
CA GLU A 149 -2.17 15.70 -12.96
C GLU A 149 -3.45 14.98 -13.41
N ILE A 150 -4.14 14.27 -12.50
CA ILE A 150 -5.39 13.55 -12.82
C ILE A 150 -6.51 14.45 -13.31
N GLU A 151 -6.63 15.64 -12.72
CA GLU A 151 -7.62 16.64 -13.13
C GLU A 151 -7.43 17.07 -14.59
N ASN A 152 -6.20 17.04 -15.10
CA ASN A 152 -5.83 17.51 -16.42
C ASN A 152 -5.74 16.40 -17.49
N CYS A 153 -5.91 15.13 -17.13
CA CYS A 153 -5.81 14.01 -18.06
C CYS A 153 -7.14 13.72 -18.79
N SER A 154 -7.05 13.42 -20.09
CA SER A 154 -8.19 12.98 -20.91
C SER A 154 -8.72 11.60 -20.49
N ASP A 155 -9.96 11.28 -20.85
CA ASP A 155 -10.63 10.03 -20.46
C ASP A 155 -10.09 8.77 -21.15
N GLU A 156 -9.33 8.89 -22.26
CA GLU A 156 -9.04 7.76 -23.17
C GLU A 156 -7.64 7.15 -23.03
N ASP A 157 -6.58 7.94 -22.74
CA ASP A 157 -5.17 7.46 -22.66
C ASP A 157 -4.46 7.77 -21.33
N PHE A 158 -5.19 7.54 -20.24
CA PHE A 158 -4.82 7.97 -18.90
C PHE A 158 -3.48 7.44 -18.38
N THR A 159 -3.04 6.23 -18.75
CA THR A 159 -1.82 5.65 -18.14
C THR A 159 -0.54 6.10 -18.83
N GLU A 160 -0.47 6.08 -20.16
CA GLU A 160 0.77 6.46 -20.86
C GLU A 160 1.06 7.97 -20.73
N GLU A 161 0.05 8.82 -20.87
CA GLU A 161 0.22 10.29 -20.75
C GLU A 161 0.60 10.73 -19.32
N TYR A 162 0.09 10.03 -18.31
CA TYR A 162 0.40 10.26 -16.89
C TYR A 162 1.79 9.72 -16.50
N ILE A 163 2.14 8.50 -16.97
CA ILE A 163 3.46 7.89 -16.79
C ILE A 163 4.57 8.79 -17.36
N GLU A 164 4.31 9.46 -18.48
CA GLU A 164 5.27 10.36 -19.11
C GLU A 164 5.48 11.67 -18.36
N LYS A 165 4.45 12.20 -17.68
CA LYS A 165 4.44 13.53 -17.04
C LYS A 165 4.88 13.53 -15.58
N LEU A 166 4.69 12.44 -14.83
CA LEU A 166 5.25 12.36 -13.49
C LEU A 166 6.76 12.38 -13.54
N ASP A 167 7.35 13.07 -12.56
CA ASP A 167 8.77 12.95 -12.28
C ASP A 167 9.13 11.45 -12.15
N ARG A 168 9.84 10.95 -13.15
CA ARG A 168 10.27 9.56 -13.29
C ARG A 168 10.93 9.06 -12.01
N LYS A 169 11.54 9.93 -11.21
CA LYS A 169 12.16 9.54 -9.94
C LYS A 169 11.14 9.02 -8.90
N TYR A 170 9.94 9.60 -8.82
CA TYR A 170 8.86 9.12 -7.95
C TYR A 170 8.11 7.96 -8.61
N PHE A 171 7.91 8.05 -9.92
CA PHE A 171 7.19 7.04 -10.69
C PHE A 171 7.93 5.69 -10.77
N TYR A 172 9.25 5.69 -11.01
CA TYR A 172 10.04 4.45 -11.02
C TYR A 172 10.19 3.85 -9.61
N ARG A 173 10.27 4.70 -8.58
CA ARG A 173 10.35 4.27 -7.18
C ARG A 173 9.09 3.51 -6.77
N GLU A 174 7.92 4.01 -7.15
CA GLU A 174 6.66 3.42 -6.71
C GLU A 174 6.06 2.42 -7.71
N TYR A 175 6.26 2.56 -9.02
CA TYR A 175 5.39 1.91 -10.01
C TYR A 175 6.07 1.10 -11.13
N ALA A 176 7.40 1.21 -11.34
CA ALA A 176 8.09 0.50 -12.43
C ALA A 176 8.10 -1.03 -12.31
N ILE A 177 7.65 -1.56 -11.16
CA ILE A 177 7.71 -2.98 -10.81
C ILE A 177 6.32 -3.65 -10.93
N TYR A 178 5.26 -2.87 -11.16
CA TYR A 178 3.92 -3.43 -11.29
C TYR A 178 3.73 -4.13 -12.63
N GLU A 179 2.99 -5.24 -12.60
CA GLU A 179 2.35 -5.75 -13.82
C GLU A 179 1.40 -4.66 -14.36
N LYS A 180 1.48 -4.36 -15.67
CA LYS A 180 0.70 -3.29 -16.32
C LYS A 180 -0.80 -3.36 -15.98
N GLU A 181 -1.34 -4.57 -15.89
CA GLU A 181 -2.76 -4.80 -15.55
C GLU A 181 -3.11 -4.38 -14.12
N VAL A 182 -2.27 -4.71 -13.13
CA VAL A 182 -2.46 -4.33 -11.72
C VAL A 182 -2.37 -2.81 -11.56
N LEU A 183 -1.41 -2.21 -12.25
CA LEU A 183 -1.20 -0.76 -12.27
C LEU A 183 -2.41 -0.04 -12.87
N ASN A 184 -2.88 -0.48 -14.03
CA ASN A 184 -4.07 0.06 -14.68
C ASN A 184 -5.31 -0.08 -13.79
N HIS A 185 -5.48 -1.21 -13.10
CA HIS A 185 -6.59 -1.42 -12.19
C HIS A 185 -6.54 -0.47 -10.99
N ALA A 186 -5.39 -0.40 -10.31
CA ALA A 186 -5.20 0.48 -9.15
C ALA A 186 -5.43 1.95 -9.50
N PHE A 187 -4.83 2.42 -10.60
CA PHE A 187 -5.00 3.79 -11.09
C PHE A 187 -6.43 4.08 -11.55
N GLY A 188 -7.06 3.14 -12.25
CA GLY A 188 -8.47 3.27 -12.64
C GLY A 188 -9.40 3.42 -11.43
N MET A 189 -9.13 2.69 -10.34
CA MET A 189 -9.88 2.84 -9.08
C MET A 189 -9.63 4.20 -8.42
N GLN A 190 -8.36 4.63 -8.31
CA GLN A 190 -7.98 5.91 -7.72
C GLN A 190 -8.57 7.09 -8.50
N ARG A 191 -8.50 7.08 -9.84
CA ARG A 191 -9.10 8.11 -10.69
C ARG A 191 -10.61 8.18 -10.52
N ARG A 192 -11.29 7.03 -10.55
CA ARG A 192 -12.74 6.99 -10.36
C ARG A 192 -13.16 7.56 -9.01
N ALA A 193 -12.41 7.22 -7.96
CA ALA A 193 -12.59 7.78 -6.64
C ALA A 193 -12.39 9.31 -6.63
N PHE A 194 -11.33 9.80 -7.26
CA PHE A 194 -11.08 11.24 -7.39
C PHE A 194 -12.22 11.98 -8.09
N LEU A 195 -12.65 11.50 -9.26
CA LEU A 195 -13.74 12.11 -10.03
C LEU A 195 -15.07 12.06 -9.28
N ASP A 196 -15.36 10.97 -8.57
CA ASP A 196 -16.56 10.89 -7.75
C ASP A 196 -16.53 11.88 -6.58
N CYS A 197 -15.38 12.04 -5.94
CA CYS A 197 -15.18 13.01 -4.86
C CYS A 197 -15.38 14.44 -5.38
N MET A 198 -14.79 14.78 -6.52
CA MET A 198 -14.92 16.10 -7.16
C MET A 198 -16.35 16.40 -7.62
N ASN A 199 -17.00 15.46 -8.31
CA ASN A 199 -18.29 15.72 -8.97
C ASN A 199 -19.50 15.55 -8.05
N ASN A 200 -19.43 14.57 -7.13
CA ASN A 200 -20.58 14.21 -6.28
C ASN A 200 -20.41 14.69 -4.83
N LYS A 201 -19.30 15.36 -4.51
CA LYS A 201 -18.98 15.90 -3.16
C LYS A 201 -19.07 14.85 -2.05
N LEU A 202 -18.62 13.64 -2.34
CA LEU A 202 -18.64 12.55 -1.37
C LEU A 202 -17.70 12.87 -0.20
N ASP A 203 -18.21 12.68 1.02
CA ASP A 203 -17.37 12.82 2.21
C ASP A 203 -16.45 11.60 2.41
N ILE A 204 -15.50 11.71 3.35
CA ILE A 204 -14.55 10.62 3.64
C ILE A 204 -15.30 9.31 3.98
N LYS A 205 -16.41 9.36 4.73
CA LYS A 205 -17.13 8.14 5.13
C LYS A 205 -17.78 7.47 3.92
N GLU A 206 -18.41 8.23 3.03
CA GLU A 206 -19.02 7.73 1.81
C GLU A 206 -17.97 7.14 0.86
N MET A 207 -16.84 7.84 0.70
CA MET A 207 -15.70 7.36 -0.08
C MET A 207 -15.14 6.05 0.48
N LEU A 208 -15.01 5.94 1.80
CA LEU A 208 -14.54 4.73 2.46
C LEU A 208 -15.51 3.55 2.23
N VAL A 209 -16.82 3.78 2.20
CA VAL A 209 -17.80 2.72 1.90
C VAL A 209 -17.75 2.31 0.42
N LYS A 210 -17.65 3.28 -0.50
CA LYS A 210 -17.67 3.03 -1.95
C LYS A 210 -16.37 2.41 -2.47
N TYR A 211 -15.24 2.84 -1.92
CA TYR A 211 -13.89 2.49 -2.37
C TYR A 211 -13.11 1.69 -1.32
N THR A 212 -13.60 0.49 -1.02
CA THR A 212 -13.05 -0.39 0.03
C THR A 212 -11.60 -0.83 -0.18
N ARG A 213 -11.12 -0.80 -1.42
CA ARG A 213 -9.76 -1.23 -1.80
C ARG A 213 -8.74 -0.09 -1.85
N LEU A 214 -9.15 1.15 -1.58
CA LEU A 214 -8.22 2.28 -1.58
C LEU A 214 -7.65 2.52 -0.17
N PRO A 215 -6.39 2.96 -0.06
CA PRO A 215 -5.80 3.35 1.22
C PRO A 215 -6.60 4.48 1.88
N TYR A 216 -6.67 4.49 3.21
CA TYR A 216 -7.38 5.57 3.93
C TYR A 216 -6.75 6.93 3.64
N ARG A 217 -5.41 7.01 3.66
CA ARG A 217 -4.70 8.25 3.37
C ARG A 217 -4.97 8.81 1.97
N PHE A 218 -5.13 7.95 0.96
CA PHE A 218 -5.53 8.37 -0.38
C PHE A 218 -6.88 9.08 -0.34
N ILE A 219 -7.88 8.44 0.27
CA ILE A 219 -9.25 8.97 0.38
C ILE A 219 -9.25 10.29 1.15
N LYS A 220 -8.54 10.35 2.28
CA LYS A 220 -8.42 11.55 3.10
C LYS A 220 -7.86 12.72 2.27
N ASN A 221 -6.69 12.53 1.64
CA ASN A 221 -6.05 13.58 0.84
C ASN A 221 -6.91 13.98 -0.37
N CYS A 222 -7.63 13.02 -0.98
CA CYS A 222 -8.56 13.29 -2.07
C CYS A 222 -9.68 14.24 -1.65
N CYS A 223 -10.37 13.95 -0.53
CA CYS A 223 -11.42 14.81 0.00
C CYS A 223 -10.89 16.20 0.37
N GLU A 224 -9.75 16.27 1.08
CA GLU A 224 -9.11 17.54 1.45
C GLU A 224 -8.74 18.39 0.24
N TRP A 225 -8.25 17.77 -0.84
CA TRP A 225 -7.94 18.47 -2.09
C TRP A 225 -9.18 19.06 -2.76
N CYS A 226 -10.27 18.28 -2.83
CA CYS A 226 -11.54 18.70 -3.43
C CYS A 226 -12.13 19.89 -2.67
N GLU A 227 -12.18 19.84 -1.33
CA GLU A 227 -12.67 20.93 -0.49
C GLU A 227 -11.87 22.24 -0.68
N CYS A 228 -10.54 22.13 -0.84
CA CYS A 228 -9.69 23.30 -1.07
C CYS A 228 -9.93 23.94 -2.44
N HIS A 229 -10.21 23.17 -3.48
CA HIS A 229 -10.51 23.68 -4.82
C HIS A 229 -11.90 24.31 -4.91
N GLU A 230 -12.91 23.77 -4.21
CA GLU A 230 -14.21 24.41 -4.09
C GLU A 230 -14.13 25.81 -3.44
N LYS A 231 -13.34 25.94 -2.37
CA LYS A 231 -13.09 27.22 -1.71
C LYS A 231 -12.40 28.23 -2.63
N LYS A 232 -11.43 27.79 -3.44
CA LYS A 232 -10.78 28.67 -4.44
C LYS A 232 -11.73 29.11 -5.55
N ASN A 233 -12.61 28.23 -6.03
CA ASN A 233 -13.57 28.56 -7.08
C ASN A 233 -14.69 29.48 -6.56
N SER A 234 -15.15 29.28 -5.33
CA SER A 234 -16.15 30.17 -4.70
C SER A 234 -15.60 31.55 -4.34
N LEU A 235 -14.33 31.65 -3.94
CA LEU A 235 -13.65 32.94 -3.71
C LEU A 235 -13.35 33.75 -4.98
N LYS A 236 -13.26 33.10 -6.15
CA LYS A 236 -13.16 33.79 -7.45
C LYS A 236 -14.49 34.38 -7.94
N VAL A 237 -15.61 34.01 -7.32
CA VAL A 237 -16.95 34.54 -7.61
C VAL A 237 -17.30 35.64 -6.59
N VAL A 238 -16.49 36.68 -6.54
CA VAL A 238 -16.89 37.97 -5.98
C VAL A 238 -16.53 39.01 -7.02
N LYS A 239 -17.56 39.46 -7.77
CA LYS A 239 -17.47 40.58 -8.69
C LYS A 239 -17.47 41.89 -7.91
#